data_AF-A0A7C2H029-F1
#
_entry.id   AF-A0A7C2H029-F1
#
_cell.length_a   1.000
_cell.length_b   1.000
_cell.length_c   1.000
_cell.angle_alpha   90.00
_cell.angle_beta   90.00
_cell.angle_gamma   90.00
#
_symmetry.space_group_name_H-M   'P 1'
#
loop_
_entity.id
_entity.type
_entity.pdbx_description
1 polymer ?
#
loop_
_entity_poly.entity_id
_entity_poly.type
_entity_poly.pdbx_seq_one_letter_code
_entity_poly.pdbx_strand_id
1 'polypeptide(L)'
;MQYPNDQFGVPIVQLETPPPSDKTIHVKLGAPQSDAIRYRILSGGGPGRPLGVPIPKVGLKVNTDNQDPAQGPVASCQGGSALSDENGVASCTLIALGKPGTTLLTVTVGEGFIFPGFTLIVDPGDPVPPVIVSGNNQSGKTGTTLPQRLVARIVDAGGNPLPGAQVAWTVSNTSALTLIDVVNTANANGEVSTRVQLGNIPGTFTVTVRAGEQQASFTITVQSTATTFRKVSGDGQPAVPVNTPFPQPLVVEVLDAQNNPVANVPVNWNVSGAATLSAASTPTGTNGRAQVSVTAGATAGTITVTASVAGLSPVTFTLQSRPPGPAITAQSFSNYSTGAAGRVAPGTLMLVTGGGIAKNVNELAVASLFTGRLPVSFRGLIVEFRQASQSYYAPIYWIARDGASETALIQVPYEITGPTVDVVISSDGISTTVSAVPVDPVAPGIIEDQIDGRRAAIVIRSDGLLVTQSTPARRGETVRLYAIGLGQTTPKAETNRVGLPDQRVTNTVAVGIDNAGVEVVAAKLAENLIGIYEVQFKIPEDANLGDRPLGLVVAGSDGKPYYAQASKLPVGPAQ
;
A
#
# COMPACT_ATOMS: atom_id res chain seq x y z
N MET A 1 89.05 9.02 3.49
CA MET A 1 89.96 8.20 4.31
C MET A 1 90.53 7.14 3.40
N GLN A 2 91.78 7.32 2.98
CA GLN A 2 92.46 6.46 2.00
C GLN A 2 93.02 5.26 2.78
N TYR A 3 92.43 4.08 2.60
CA TYR A 3 92.97 2.86 3.19
C TYR A 3 94.22 2.44 2.41
N PRO A 4 95.36 2.13 3.06
CA PRO A 4 96.58 1.71 2.37
C PRO A 4 96.36 0.43 1.56
N ASN A 5 96.89 0.40 0.33
CA ASN A 5 96.71 -0.66 -0.67
C ASN A 5 97.33 -2.04 -0.29
N ASP A 6 97.84 -2.21 0.93
CA ASP A 6 98.63 -3.36 1.38
C ASP A 6 98.10 -3.99 2.70
N GLN A 7 96.89 -3.64 3.16
CA GLN A 7 96.43 -3.97 4.53
C GLN A 7 95.36 -5.06 4.68
N PHE A 8 94.85 -5.68 3.62
CA PHE A 8 93.97 -6.84 3.75
C PHE A 8 94.33 -7.83 2.66
N GLY A 9 94.58 -9.11 2.97
CA GLY A 9 94.68 -10.13 1.93
C GLY A 9 93.42 -10.11 1.06
N VAL A 10 93.49 -10.64 -0.16
CA VAL A 10 92.41 -10.56 -1.17
C VAL A 10 91.04 -10.79 -0.50
N PRO A 11 90.16 -9.78 -0.43
CA PRO A 11 88.90 -9.88 0.31
C PRO A 11 88.05 -11.06 -0.13
N ILE A 12 87.35 -11.68 0.82
CA ILE A 12 86.36 -12.71 0.55
C ILE A 12 85.02 -12.02 0.35
N VAL A 13 84.46 -12.14 -0.85
CA VAL A 13 83.18 -11.55 -1.24
C VAL A 13 82.17 -12.67 -1.47
N GLN A 14 81.21 -12.81 -0.57
CA GLN A 14 80.22 -13.89 -0.56
C GLN A 14 78.83 -13.36 -0.88
N LEU A 15 78.18 -13.92 -1.90
CA LEU A 15 76.79 -13.62 -2.23
C LEU A 15 75.87 -14.22 -1.17
N GLU A 16 75.06 -13.40 -0.52
CA GLU A 16 74.01 -13.83 0.42
C GLU A 16 72.63 -13.91 -0.25
N THR A 17 72.29 -12.93 -1.08
CA THR A 17 71.00 -12.83 -1.78
C THR A 17 71.21 -12.31 -3.20
N PRO A 18 70.55 -12.87 -4.23
CA PRO A 18 69.77 -14.12 -4.19
C PRO A 18 70.67 -15.34 -3.89
N PRO A 19 70.11 -16.51 -3.56
CA PRO A 19 70.89 -17.72 -3.27
C PRO A 19 71.87 -18.02 -4.41
N PRO A 20 73.12 -18.44 -4.14
CA PRO A 20 74.09 -18.72 -5.20
C PRO A 20 73.65 -19.77 -6.24
N SER A 21 72.72 -20.66 -5.88
CA SER A 21 72.12 -21.67 -6.75
C SER A 21 71.07 -21.12 -7.73
N ASP A 22 70.49 -19.96 -7.45
CA ASP A 22 69.48 -19.31 -8.28
C ASP A 22 69.70 -17.79 -8.28
N LYS A 23 70.30 -17.30 -9.36
CA LYS A 23 70.62 -15.87 -9.53
C LYS A 23 69.49 -15.10 -10.21
N THR A 24 68.25 -15.57 -10.11
CA THR A 24 67.07 -14.90 -10.65
C THR A 24 66.52 -13.90 -9.64
N ILE A 25 66.21 -12.69 -10.10
CA ILE A 25 65.66 -11.61 -9.28
C ILE A 25 64.39 -11.10 -9.96
N HIS A 26 63.30 -11.09 -9.21
CA HIS A 26 62.04 -10.48 -9.63
C HIS A 26 61.86 -9.11 -9.00
N VAL A 27 61.57 -8.09 -9.82
CA VAL A 27 61.30 -6.72 -9.38
C VAL A 27 60.11 -6.17 -10.14
N LYS A 28 59.18 -5.51 -9.46
CA LYS A 28 58.13 -4.73 -10.13
C LYS A 28 58.70 -3.41 -10.63
N LEU A 29 58.41 -3.07 -11.88
CA LEU A 29 58.82 -1.81 -12.50
C LEU A 29 58.40 -0.61 -11.62
N GLY A 30 59.34 0.27 -11.31
CA GLY A 30 59.12 1.46 -10.50
C GLY A 30 59.02 1.23 -8.98
N ALA A 31 58.95 -0.01 -8.51
CA ALA A 31 58.91 -0.33 -7.08
C ALA A 31 60.31 -0.73 -6.56
N PRO A 32 60.80 -0.12 -5.47
CA PRO A 32 62.07 -0.53 -4.86
C PRO A 32 61.94 -1.92 -4.22
N GLN A 33 62.85 -2.83 -4.57
CA GLN A 33 62.96 -4.17 -3.97
C GLN A 33 64.11 -4.17 -2.97
N SER A 34 63.78 -4.16 -1.67
CA SER A 34 64.77 -4.21 -0.59
C SER A 34 65.52 -5.54 -0.59
N ASP A 35 66.81 -5.50 -0.22
CA ASP A 35 67.65 -6.70 -0.08
C ASP A 35 67.72 -7.59 -1.35
N ALA A 36 67.44 -7.02 -2.52
CA ALA A 36 67.42 -7.75 -3.79
C ALA A 36 68.78 -8.39 -4.11
N ILE A 37 69.87 -7.71 -3.78
CA ILE A 37 71.23 -8.23 -3.89
C ILE A 37 72.02 -7.90 -2.63
N ARG A 38 72.60 -8.93 -2.01
CA ARG A 38 73.41 -8.81 -0.80
C ARG A 38 74.73 -9.52 -0.94
N TYR A 39 75.80 -8.84 -0.57
CA TYR A 39 77.12 -9.44 -0.43
C TYR A 39 77.67 -9.20 0.96
N ARG A 40 78.29 -10.24 1.52
CA ARG A 40 79.13 -10.15 2.71
C ARG A 40 80.59 -10.04 2.29
N ILE A 41 81.28 -9.03 2.81
CA ILE A 41 82.67 -8.73 2.51
C ILE A 41 83.51 -8.91 3.77
N LEU A 42 84.43 -9.86 3.72
CA LEU A 42 85.30 -10.24 4.83
C LEU A 42 86.78 -10.14 4.44
N SER A 43 87.64 -9.92 5.42
CA SER A 43 89.10 -10.03 5.30
C SER A 43 89.51 -11.42 4.81
N GLY A 44 90.35 -11.48 3.78
CA GLY A 44 90.94 -12.72 3.26
C GLY A 44 92.08 -13.30 4.10
N GLY A 45 92.45 -12.65 5.21
CA GLY A 45 93.54 -13.08 6.09
C GLY A 45 94.96 -12.80 5.54
N GLY A 46 95.98 -12.99 6.37
CA GLY A 46 97.40 -12.79 6.03
C GLY A 46 98.32 -12.85 7.26
N PRO A 47 99.66 -12.76 7.11
CA PRO A 47 100.59 -12.79 8.24
C PRO A 47 100.24 -11.70 9.28
N GLY A 48 99.81 -12.12 10.47
CA GLY A 48 99.45 -11.22 11.58
C GLY A 48 98.02 -10.66 11.56
N ARG A 49 97.07 -11.19 10.76
CA ARG A 49 95.69 -10.66 10.71
C ARG A 49 94.60 -11.75 10.75
N PRO A 50 93.46 -11.53 11.44
CA PRO A 50 92.38 -12.50 11.48
C PRO A 50 91.65 -12.62 10.12
N LEU A 51 91.45 -13.86 9.69
CA LEU A 51 90.57 -14.23 8.58
C LEU A 51 89.11 -13.99 8.98
N GLY A 52 88.28 -13.53 8.06
CA GLY A 52 86.83 -13.45 8.29
C GLY A 52 86.35 -12.20 9.02
N VAL A 53 87.21 -11.18 9.23
CA VAL A 53 86.79 -9.89 9.83
C VAL A 53 85.94 -9.11 8.82
N PRO A 54 84.76 -8.60 9.20
CA PRO A 54 83.95 -7.77 8.31
C PRO A 54 84.62 -6.49 7.83
N ILE A 55 84.41 -6.13 6.57
CA ILE A 55 84.95 -4.89 5.97
C ILE A 55 83.79 -3.91 5.71
N PRO A 56 83.64 -2.83 6.49
CA PRO A 56 82.60 -1.83 6.28
C PRO A 56 82.94 -0.86 5.14
N LYS A 57 81.92 -0.16 4.64
CA LYS A 57 82.00 0.91 3.62
C LYS A 57 82.51 0.47 2.25
N VAL A 58 82.41 -0.82 1.92
CA VAL A 58 82.68 -1.35 0.58
C VAL A 58 81.46 -1.13 -0.30
N GLY A 59 81.64 -0.49 -1.45
CA GLY A 59 80.56 -0.21 -2.39
C GLY A 59 80.11 -1.45 -3.16
N LEU A 60 78.80 -1.64 -3.28
CA LEU A 60 78.12 -2.60 -4.15
C LEU A 60 77.33 -1.79 -5.18
N LYS A 61 77.62 -2.01 -6.45
CA LYS A 61 76.96 -1.39 -7.59
C LYS A 61 76.35 -2.46 -8.48
N VAL A 62 75.22 -2.15 -9.10
CA VAL A 62 74.53 -3.01 -10.06
C VAL A 62 74.35 -2.25 -11.35
N ASN A 63 74.64 -2.90 -12.48
CA ASN A 63 74.30 -2.41 -13.81
C ASN A 63 73.65 -3.53 -14.62
N THR A 64 72.59 -3.23 -15.33
CA THR A 64 71.96 -4.13 -16.31
C THR A 64 72.73 -4.16 -17.64
N ASP A 65 72.63 -5.23 -18.41
CA ASP A 65 73.23 -5.29 -19.75
C ASP A 65 72.55 -4.31 -20.71
N ASN A 66 71.22 -4.17 -20.61
CA ASN A 66 70.49 -3.08 -21.25
C ASN A 66 70.66 -1.78 -20.44
N GLN A 67 71.03 -0.70 -21.13
CA GLN A 67 71.19 0.64 -20.56
C GLN A 67 70.21 1.65 -21.17
N ASP A 68 69.41 1.26 -22.15
CA ASP A 68 68.37 2.11 -22.75
C ASP A 68 66.99 1.75 -22.17
N PRO A 69 66.40 2.61 -21.30
CA PRO A 69 65.07 2.37 -20.73
C PRO A 69 63.96 2.24 -21.76
N ALA A 70 64.14 2.73 -23.00
CA ALA A 70 63.16 2.61 -24.07
C ALA A 70 63.15 1.22 -24.73
N GLN A 71 64.25 0.45 -24.62
CA GLN A 71 64.41 -0.85 -25.29
C GLN A 71 64.15 -2.04 -24.35
N GLY A 72 64.29 -1.86 -23.05
CA GLY A 72 64.14 -2.96 -22.09
C GLY A 72 64.30 -2.50 -20.64
N PRO A 73 64.43 -3.47 -19.71
CA PRO A 73 64.60 -3.14 -18.30
C PRO A 73 65.98 -2.53 -18.03
N VAL A 74 66.03 -1.50 -17.17
CA VAL A 74 67.26 -0.91 -16.63
C VAL A 74 67.15 -0.88 -15.12
N ALA A 75 68.16 -1.36 -14.39
CA ALA A 75 68.10 -1.38 -12.93
C ALA A 75 69.41 -0.94 -12.28
N SER A 76 69.27 -0.30 -11.12
CA SER A 76 70.38 0.18 -10.31
C SER A 76 70.04 0.09 -8.83
N CYS A 77 71.05 0.06 -7.97
CA CYS A 77 70.81 0.26 -6.53
C CYS A 77 70.23 1.66 -6.29
N GLN A 78 69.24 1.75 -5.41
CA GLN A 78 68.71 3.01 -4.94
C GLN A 78 69.85 3.82 -4.30
N GLY A 79 70.13 5.03 -4.79
CA GLY A 79 71.30 5.83 -4.40
C GLY A 79 72.57 5.54 -5.20
N GLY A 80 72.50 4.71 -6.24
CA GLY A 80 73.60 4.39 -7.17
C GLY A 80 74.50 3.25 -6.70
N SER A 81 74.88 3.24 -5.41
CA SER A 81 75.62 2.14 -4.78
C SER A 81 75.20 1.95 -3.33
N ALA A 82 75.23 0.70 -2.86
CA ALA A 82 75.05 0.35 -1.45
C ALA A 82 76.42 0.19 -0.77
N LEU A 83 76.58 0.67 0.45
CA LEU A 83 77.82 0.51 1.21
C LEU A 83 77.66 -0.63 2.23
N SER A 84 78.71 -1.42 2.46
CA SER A 84 78.68 -2.42 3.53
C SER A 84 78.59 -1.79 4.92
N ASP A 85 77.77 -2.39 5.77
CA ASP A 85 77.61 -1.99 7.17
C ASP A 85 78.79 -2.44 8.05
N GLU A 86 78.71 -2.23 9.36
CA GLU A 86 79.74 -2.67 10.33
C GLU A 86 79.92 -4.19 10.39
N ASN A 87 78.91 -4.95 9.93
CA ASN A 87 78.96 -6.40 9.80
C ASN A 87 79.49 -6.84 8.41
N GLY A 88 79.96 -5.90 7.60
CA GLY A 88 80.53 -6.16 6.28
C GLY A 88 79.48 -6.56 5.25
N VAL A 89 78.20 -6.31 5.50
CA VAL A 89 77.11 -6.64 4.57
C VAL A 89 76.73 -5.41 3.75
N ALA A 90 76.91 -5.47 2.44
CA ALA A 90 76.36 -4.49 1.50
C ALA A 90 75.03 -5.02 0.95
N SER A 91 73.95 -4.27 1.15
CA SER A 91 72.61 -4.61 0.67
C SER A 91 72.09 -3.58 -0.33
N CYS A 92 71.84 -4.02 -1.56
CA CYS A 92 71.28 -3.21 -2.62
C CYS A 92 69.75 -3.31 -2.63
N THR A 93 69.08 -2.20 -2.32
CA THR A 93 67.69 -2.00 -2.71
C THR A 93 67.64 -1.72 -4.20
N LEU A 94 67.14 -2.67 -5.00
CA LEU A 94 67.14 -2.57 -6.45
C LEU A 94 65.89 -1.82 -6.92
N ILE A 95 66.06 -0.83 -7.80
CA ILE A 95 64.94 -0.18 -8.50
C ILE A 95 65.09 -0.43 -9.99
N ALA A 96 64.02 -0.91 -10.63
CA ALA A 96 63.96 -1.14 -12.07
C ALA A 96 63.10 -0.07 -12.75
N LEU A 97 63.58 0.42 -13.89
CA LEU A 97 62.95 1.42 -14.75
C LEU A 97 62.95 0.92 -16.21
N GLY A 98 62.29 1.66 -17.11
CA GLY A 98 62.20 1.31 -18.53
C GLY A 98 61.00 0.44 -18.86
N LYS A 99 61.22 -0.65 -19.61
CA LYS A 99 60.16 -1.61 -19.99
C LYS A 99 60.24 -2.91 -19.19
N PRO A 100 59.10 -3.56 -18.88
CA PRO A 100 59.08 -4.91 -18.32
C PRO A 100 59.76 -5.91 -19.27
N GLY A 101 60.27 -7.01 -18.71
CA GLY A 101 60.96 -8.06 -19.46
C GLY A 101 62.16 -8.61 -18.70
N THR A 102 62.99 -9.38 -19.40
CA THR A 102 64.16 -10.04 -18.82
C THR A 102 65.44 -9.40 -19.34
N THR A 103 66.38 -9.08 -18.45
CA THR A 103 67.75 -8.66 -18.78
C THR A 103 68.74 -9.38 -17.87
N LEU A 104 70.00 -9.46 -18.28
CA LEU A 104 71.07 -9.82 -17.36
C LEU A 104 71.52 -8.57 -16.59
N LEU A 105 72.06 -8.79 -15.40
CA LEU A 105 72.69 -7.77 -14.57
C LEU A 105 74.07 -8.24 -14.10
N THR A 106 74.97 -7.29 -13.94
CA THR A 106 76.32 -7.48 -13.40
C THR A 106 76.44 -6.73 -12.08
N VAL A 107 76.94 -7.42 -11.06
CA VAL A 107 77.18 -6.84 -9.73
C VAL A 107 78.67 -6.57 -9.58
N THR A 108 79.03 -5.35 -9.19
CA THR A 108 80.41 -4.95 -8.89
C THR A 108 80.54 -4.63 -7.41
N VAL A 109 81.48 -5.26 -6.72
CA VAL A 109 81.78 -5.03 -5.30
C VAL A 109 83.20 -4.46 -5.18
N GLY A 110 83.33 -3.30 -4.51
CA GLY A 110 84.60 -2.62 -4.26
C GLY A 110 85.36 -2.20 -5.53
N GLU A 111 84.67 -2.05 -6.67
CA GLU A 111 85.24 -1.77 -8.01
C GLU A 111 86.23 -2.83 -8.55
N GLY A 112 86.56 -3.87 -7.78
CA GLY A 112 87.52 -4.92 -8.15
C GLY A 112 86.90 -6.31 -8.34
N PHE A 113 85.76 -6.60 -7.73
CA PHE A 113 85.08 -7.89 -7.85
C PHE A 113 83.84 -7.77 -8.73
N ILE A 114 83.85 -8.42 -9.89
CA ILE A 114 82.77 -8.34 -10.89
C ILE A 114 82.09 -9.72 -10.99
N PHE A 115 80.78 -9.74 -10.77
CA PHE A 115 79.95 -10.95 -10.78
C PHE A 115 78.84 -10.82 -11.84
N PRO A 116 79.05 -11.32 -13.06
CA PRO A 116 78.00 -11.37 -14.08
C PRO A 116 77.06 -12.57 -13.88
N GLY A 117 76.02 -12.64 -14.71
CA GLY A 117 75.17 -13.83 -14.84
C GLY A 117 73.98 -13.90 -13.88
N PHE A 118 73.55 -12.76 -13.35
CA PHE A 118 72.27 -12.65 -12.65
C PHE A 118 71.17 -12.33 -13.66
N THR A 119 70.02 -12.99 -13.53
CA THR A 119 68.85 -12.78 -14.40
C THR A 119 67.88 -11.85 -13.68
N LEU A 120 67.68 -10.65 -14.20
CA LEU A 120 66.63 -9.75 -13.74
C LEU A 120 65.37 -9.96 -14.57
N ILE A 121 64.29 -10.32 -13.91
CA ILE A 121 62.94 -10.33 -14.48
C ILE A 121 62.21 -9.12 -13.89
N VAL A 122 61.93 -8.14 -14.74
CA VAL A 122 61.16 -6.95 -14.38
C VAL A 122 59.71 -7.18 -14.75
N ASP A 123 58.90 -7.40 -13.72
CA ASP A 123 57.46 -7.51 -13.84
C ASP A 123 56.85 -6.10 -14.04
N PRO A 124 55.74 -5.97 -14.76
CA PRO A 124 55.06 -4.68 -14.88
C PRO A 124 54.66 -4.06 -13.54
N GLY A 125 54.51 -2.73 -13.51
CA GLY A 125 54.08 -2.01 -12.32
C GLY A 125 52.62 -2.27 -11.94
N ASP A 126 52.19 -1.71 -10.80
CA ASP A 126 50.79 -1.76 -10.39
C ASP A 126 49.91 -0.94 -11.37
N PRO A 127 48.64 -1.36 -11.60
CA PRO A 127 47.76 -0.68 -12.54
C PRO A 127 47.45 0.75 -12.09
N VAL A 128 47.35 1.66 -13.05
CA VAL A 128 46.74 2.99 -12.88
C VAL A 128 45.25 2.95 -13.28
N PRO A 129 44.46 4.03 -13.11
CA PRO A 129 43.09 4.09 -13.62
C PRO A 129 42.97 3.56 -15.06
N PRO A 130 42.07 2.59 -15.33
CA PRO A 130 41.89 2.04 -16.67
C PRO A 130 41.71 3.14 -17.72
N VAL A 131 42.44 3.06 -18.82
CA VAL A 131 42.34 4.02 -19.92
C VAL A 131 41.22 3.62 -20.85
N ILE A 132 40.22 4.48 -21.04
CA ILE A 132 39.11 4.24 -21.98
C ILE A 132 39.64 4.29 -23.41
N VAL A 133 39.48 3.20 -24.17
CA VAL A 133 39.90 3.09 -25.57
C VAL A 133 38.74 3.35 -26.53
N SER A 134 37.56 2.78 -26.27
CA SER A 134 36.38 2.94 -27.13
C SER A 134 35.06 2.70 -26.43
N GLY A 135 33.96 3.14 -27.06
CA GLY A 135 32.60 2.81 -26.63
C GLY A 135 32.02 3.69 -25.52
N ASN A 136 32.72 4.75 -25.10
CA ASN A 136 32.18 5.73 -24.15
C ASN A 136 31.15 6.65 -24.81
N ASN A 137 30.22 7.20 -24.02
CA ASN A 137 29.17 8.12 -24.46
C ASN A 137 28.25 7.56 -25.55
N GLN A 138 28.02 6.24 -25.54
CA GLN A 138 27.10 5.61 -26.49
C GLN A 138 25.64 5.88 -26.13
N SER A 139 24.79 5.93 -27.15
CA SER A 139 23.34 6.01 -26.98
C SER A 139 22.61 5.01 -27.87
N GLY A 140 21.42 4.59 -27.43
CA GLY A 140 20.58 3.69 -28.19
C GLY A 140 19.15 3.68 -27.68
N LYS A 141 18.24 3.11 -28.47
CA LYS A 141 16.84 2.95 -28.10
C LYS A 141 16.68 1.82 -27.07
N THR A 142 15.67 1.93 -26.22
CA THR A 142 15.27 0.86 -25.28
C THR A 142 15.21 -0.51 -25.96
N GLY A 143 15.76 -1.55 -25.31
CA GLY A 143 15.74 -2.94 -25.79
C GLY A 143 16.79 -3.30 -26.84
N THR A 144 17.63 -2.36 -27.28
CA THR A 144 18.68 -2.62 -28.29
C THR A 144 20.05 -2.91 -27.67
N THR A 145 20.92 -3.61 -28.40
CA THR A 145 22.34 -3.75 -28.03
C THR A 145 23.14 -2.61 -28.64
N LEU A 146 24.00 -1.98 -27.84
CA LEU A 146 24.87 -0.91 -28.34
C LEU A 146 25.82 -1.43 -29.43
N PRO A 147 26.08 -0.62 -30.48
CA PRO A 147 26.85 -1.07 -31.63
C PRO A 147 28.34 -1.25 -31.33
N GLN A 148 28.93 -0.43 -30.45
CA GLN A 148 30.34 -0.51 -30.09
C GLN A 148 30.54 -1.18 -28.73
N ARG A 149 31.64 -1.94 -28.62
CA ARG A 149 32.11 -2.47 -27.33
C ARG A 149 32.68 -1.36 -26.45
N LEU A 150 32.44 -1.47 -25.15
CA LEU A 150 33.22 -0.74 -24.16
C LEU A 150 34.58 -1.41 -24.08
N VAL A 151 35.65 -0.66 -24.36
CA VAL A 151 37.02 -1.17 -24.29
C VAL A 151 37.83 -0.27 -23.37
N ALA A 152 38.47 -0.89 -22.37
CA ALA A 152 39.43 -0.22 -21.50
C ALA A 152 40.78 -0.93 -21.59
N ARG A 153 41.87 -0.17 -21.50
CA ARG A 153 43.24 -0.67 -21.48
C ARG A 153 43.83 -0.49 -20.09
N ILE A 154 44.38 -1.58 -19.57
CA ILE A 154 44.99 -1.69 -18.26
C ILE A 154 46.50 -1.55 -18.44
N VAL A 155 47.04 -0.47 -17.88
CA VAL A 155 48.45 -0.11 -17.97
C VAL A 155 49.01 0.22 -16.59
N ASP A 156 50.32 0.17 -16.45
CA ASP A 156 51.03 0.75 -15.30
C ASP A 156 51.28 2.26 -15.49
N ALA A 157 51.94 2.90 -14.51
CA ALA A 157 52.27 4.33 -14.55
C ALA A 157 53.25 4.71 -15.68
N GLY A 158 54.01 3.74 -16.22
CA GLY A 158 54.89 3.91 -17.37
C GLY A 158 54.17 3.77 -18.72
N GLY A 159 52.87 3.44 -18.71
CA GLY A 159 52.09 3.19 -19.93
C GLY A 159 52.28 1.78 -20.51
N ASN A 160 52.92 0.86 -19.78
CA ASN A 160 53.11 -0.51 -20.24
C ASN A 160 51.80 -1.30 -20.06
N PRO A 161 51.35 -2.09 -21.06
CA PRO A 161 50.17 -2.93 -20.91
C PRO A 161 50.40 -4.01 -19.84
N LEU A 162 49.31 -4.38 -19.16
CA LEU A 162 49.30 -5.43 -18.13
C LEU A 162 48.53 -6.68 -18.60
N PRO A 163 49.11 -7.54 -19.47
CA PRO A 163 48.47 -8.80 -19.87
C PRO A 163 48.14 -9.68 -18.68
N GLY A 164 46.98 -10.35 -18.71
CA GLY A 164 46.52 -11.22 -17.63
C GLY A 164 45.90 -10.50 -16.43
N ALA A 165 45.96 -9.16 -16.39
CA ALA A 165 45.30 -8.38 -15.33
C ALA A 165 43.78 -8.66 -15.33
N GLN A 166 43.24 -8.93 -14.14
CA GLN A 166 41.80 -9.15 -13.93
C GLN A 166 41.10 -7.83 -13.64
N VAL A 167 39.90 -7.66 -14.22
CA VAL A 167 39.02 -6.52 -13.95
C VAL A 167 37.64 -6.98 -13.50
N ALA A 168 36.95 -6.09 -12.79
CA ALA A 168 35.53 -6.25 -12.47
C ALA A 168 34.72 -5.15 -13.15
N TRP A 169 33.60 -5.53 -13.77
CA TRP A 169 32.64 -4.61 -14.38
C TRP A 169 31.39 -4.50 -13.52
N THR A 170 30.90 -3.28 -13.32
CA THR A 170 29.63 -3.00 -12.63
C THR A 170 28.80 -2.00 -13.42
N VAL A 171 27.48 -1.99 -13.20
CA VAL A 171 26.56 -1.03 -13.81
C VAL A 171 25.82 -0.26 -12.72
N SER A 172 25.55 1.03 -12.96
CA SER A 172 24.85 1.87 -11.97
C SER A 172 23.40 1.45 -11.75
N ASN A 173 22.77 0.80 -12.72
CA ASN A 173 21.43 0.24 -12.62
C ASN A 173 21.30 -1.02 -13.47
N THR A 174 21.19 -2.17 -12.82
CA THR A 174 21.09 -3.50 -13.46
C THR A 174 19.75 -3.74 -14.18
N SER A 175 18.73 -2.93 -13.90
CA SER A 175 17.44 -2.96 -14.64
C SER A 175 17.48 -2.11 -15.92
N ALA A 176 18.43 -1.18 -16.02
CA ALA A 176 18.58 -0.30 -17.18
C ALA A 176 19.65 -0.78 -18.16
N LEU A 177 20.71 -1.43 -17.69
CA LEU A 177 21.81 -1.93 -18.52
C LEU A 177 22.14 -3.38 -18.15
N THR A 178 22.37 -4.22 -19.16
CA THR A 178 22.90 -5.58 -18.98
C THR A 178 24.23 -5.72 -19.73
N LEU A 179 25.24 -6.24 -19.05
CA LEU A 179 26.54 -6.52 -19.66
C LEU A 179 26.53 -7.91 -20.30
N ILE A 180 26.99 -8.00 -21.54
CA ILE A 180 27.10 -9.25 -22.30
C ILE A 180 28.47 -9.35 -22.95
N ASP A 181 28.90 -10.56 -23.31
CA ASP A 181 30.23 -10.84 -23.89
C ASP A 181 31.39 -10.24 -23.09
N VAL A 182 31.31 -10.34 -21.76
CA VAL A 182 32.27 -9.72 -20.83
C VAL A 182 33.62 -10.43 -20.91
N VAL A 183 34.67 -9.65 -21.14
CA VAL A 183 36.07 -10.06 -21.09
C VAL A 183 36.71 -9.40 -19.87
N ASN A 184 36.96 -10.19 -18.83
CA ASN A 184 37.50 -9.72 -17.55
C ASN A 184 39.03 -9.80 -17.45
N THR A 185 39.69 -10.45 -18.41
CA THR A 185 41.16 -10.65 -18.38
C THR A 185 41.81 -9.89 -19.53
N ALA A 186 42.79 -9.06 -19.19
CA ALA A 186 43.48 -8.22 -20.17
C ALA A 186 44.29 -9.06 -21.17
N ASN A 187 44.16 -8.75 -22.47
CA ASN A 187 44.93 -9.40 -23.54
C ASN A 187 46.40 -8.91 -23.58
N ALA A 188 47.17 -9.32 -24.60
CA ALA A 188 48.57 -8.90 -24.79
C ALA A 188 48.77 -7.37 -24.91
N ASN A 189 47.74 -6.62 -25.32
CA ASN A 189 47.72 -5.17 -25.38
C ASN A 189 47.18 -4.51 -24.11
N GLY A 190 46.86 -5.29 -23.07
CA GLY A 190 46.27 -4.80 -21.83
C GLY A 190 44.76 -4.55 -21.91
N GLU A 191 44.07 -4.98 -22.97
CA GLU A 191 42.67 -4.60 -23.20
C GLU A 191 41.66 -5.59 -22.61
N VAL A 192 40.61 -5.01 -22.02
CA VAL A 192 39.41 -5.69 -21.51
C VAL A 192 38.18 -5.08 -22.18
N SER A 193 37.09 -5.84 -22.32
CA SER A 193 35.92 -5.35 -23.03
C SER A 193 34.61 -5.95 -22.61
N THR A 194 33.51 -5.27 -22.91
CA THR A 194 32.15 -5.77 -22.74
C THR A 194 31.21 -5.13 -23.76
N ARG A 195 30.08 -5.78 -24.06
CA ARG A 195 28.94 -5.17 -24.77
C ARG A 195 27.84 -4.82 -23.77
N VAL A 196 27.01 -3.85 -24.15
CA VAL A 196 25.88 -3.41 -23.32
C VAL A 196 24.58 -3.62 -24.09
N GLN A 197 23.66 -4.38 -23.50
CA GLN A 197 22.27 -4.43 -23.91
C GLN A 197 21.48 -3.41 -23.08
N LEU A 198 20.74 -2.55 -23.77
CA LEU A 198 19.92 -1.50 -23.15
C LEU A 198 18.59 -2.10 -22.71
N GLY A 199 18.23 -1.88 -21.45
CA GLY A 199 16.89 -2.12 -20.92
C GLY A 199 15.90 -1.05 -21.39
N ASN A 200 14.78 -0.97 -20.68
CA ASN A 200 13.65 -0.11 -21.07
C ASN A 200 13.49 1.14 -20.20
N ILE A 201 14.44 1.40 -19.31
CA ILE A 201 14.46 2.60 -18.48
C ILE A 201 15.26 3.68 -19.22
N PRO A 202 14.61 4.74 -19.77
CA PRO A 202 15.33 5.82 -20.42
C PRO A 202 16.12 6.65 -19.39
N GLY A 203 17.24 7.22 -19.82
CA GLY A 203 18.12 8.02 -18.96
C GLY A 203 19.60 7.81 -19.24
N THR A 204 20.44 8.41 -18.41
CA THR A 204 21.90 8.27 -18.49
C THR A 204 22.40 7.40 -17.34
N PHE A 205 23.18 6.39 -17.66
CA PHE A 205 23.69 5.38 -16.74
C PHE A 205 25.21 5.23 -16.91
N THR A 206 25.86 4.60 -15.93
CA THR A 206 27.30 4.38 -15.97
C THR A 206 27.65 2.90 -15.90
N VAL A 207 28.71 2.52 -16.61
CA VAL A 207 29.36 1.22 -16.51
C VAL A 207 30.77 1.46 -15.98
N THR A 208 31.11 0.87 -14.84
CA THR A 208 32.42 1.03 -14.19
C THR A 208 33.28 -0.19 -14.44
N VAL A 209 34.54 0.02 -14.81
CA VAL A 209 35.59 -1.00 -14.88
C VAL A 209 36.59 -0.74 -13.78
N ARG A 210 36.93 -1.77 -13.01
CA ARG A 210 37.87 -1.70 -11.88
C ARG A 210 39.03 -2.67 -12.06
N ALA A 211 40.25 -2.18 -11.90
CA ALA A 211 41.50 -2.94 -11.89
C ALA A 211 42.23 -2.68 -10.57
N GLY A 212 42.20 -3.66 -9.64
CA GLY A 212 42.67 -3.45 -8.26
C GLY A 212 41.84 -2.36 -7.55
N GLU A 213 42.51 -1.31 -7.06
CA GLU A 213 41.85 -0.14 -6.43
C GLU A 213 41.50 0.96 -7.42
N GLN A 214 41.95 0.85 -8.67
CA GLN A 214 41.77 1.87 -9.68
C GLN A 214 40.52 1.62 -10.52
N GLN A 215 39.84 2.67 -10.97
CA GLN A 215 38.60 2.54 -11.73
C GLN A 215 38.41 3.62 -12.80
N ALA A 216 37.62 3.30 -13.82
CA ALA A 216 37.14 4.24 -14.85
C ALA A 216 35.65 3.97 -15.15
N SER A 217 34.93 4.97 -15.65
CA SER A 217 33.50 4.87 -15.93
C SER A 217 33.16 5.26 -17.36
N PHE A 218 32.34 4.44 -18.01
CA PHE A 218 31.69 4.73 -19.29
C PHE A 218 30.30 5.31 -19.04
N THR A 219 29.91 6.32 -19.79
CA THR A 219 28.57 6.91 -19.79
C THR A 219 27.75 6.35 -20.95
N ILE A 220 26.52 5.92 -20.66
CA ILE A 220 25.59 5.32 -21.62
C ILE A 220 24.23 6.01 -21.51
N THR A 221 23.61 6.36 -22.65
CA THR A 221 22.28 6.98 -22.69
C THR A 221 21.25 6.06 -23.34
N VAL A 222 20.21 5.70 -22.59
CA VAL A 222 19.04 4.97 -23.09
C VAL A 222 17.98 5.97 -23.52
N GLN A 223 17.62 5.95 -24.81
CA GLN A 223 16.59 6.80 -25.39
C GLN A 223 15.23 6.13 -25.31
N SER A 224 14.21 6.86 -24.84
CA SER A 224 12.82 6.40 -24.86
C SER A 224 12.31 6.30 -26.30
N THR A 225 11.52 5.26 -26.60
CA THR A 225 10.73 5.17 -27.84
C THR A 225 9.29 5.64 -27.66
N ALA A 226 8.88 5.94 -26.43
CA ALA A 226 7.52 6.36 -26.12
C ALA A 226 7.24 7.77 -26.67
N THR A 227 6.12 7.92 -27.38
CA THR A 227 5.67 9.21 -27.92
C THR A 227 4.24 9.55 -27.52
N THR A 228 3.43 8.54 -27.21
CA THR A 228 2.03 8.71 -26.82
C THR A 228 1.81 8.14 -25.43
N PHE A 229 1.12 8.91 -24.58
CA PHE A 229 0.67 8.48 -23.26
C PHE A 229 -0.80 8.88 -23.07
N ARG A 230 -1.67 7.91 -22.78
CA ARG A 230 -3.12 8.14 -22.70
C ARG A 230 -3.79 7.32 -21.61
N LYS A 231 -4.95 7.80 -21.16
CA LYS A 231 -5.87 7.02 -20.30
C LYS A 231 -6.55 5.92 -21.11
N VAL A 232 -6.73 4.76 -20.47
CA VAL A 232 -7.48 3.63 -21.03
C VAL A 232 -8.78 3.43 -20.27
N SER A 233 -8.73 3.36 -18.94
CA SER A 233 -9.92 3.08 -18.11
C SER A 233 -9.75 3.53 -16.66
N GLY A 234 -10.84 3.46 -15.89
CA GLY A 234 -10.86 3.75 -14.45
C GLY A 234 -11.12 5.22 -14.09
N ASP A 235 -11.32 6.10 -15.07
CA ASP A 235 -11.73 7.49 -14.81
C ASP A 235 -13.24 7.59 -14.60
N GLY A 236 -13.70 8.57 -13.80
CA GLY A 236 -15.13 8.87 -13.64
C GLY A 236 -15.98 7.73 -13.08
N GLN A 237 -15.38 6.82 -12.31
CA GLN A 237 -16.08 5.71 -11.68
C GLN A 237 -17.14 6.19 -10.67
N PRO A 238 -18.15 5.37 -10.33
CA PRO A 238 -19.15 5.72 -9.31
C PRO A 238 -18.51 6.08 -7.96
N ALA A 239 -19.12 7.04 -7.26
CA ALA A 239 -18.62 7.47 -5.96
C ALA A 239 -18.70 6.36 -4.90
N VAL A 240 -17.60 6.11 -4.22
CA VAL A 240 -17.50 5.07 -3.18
C VAL A 240 -17.52 5.69 -1.78
N PRO A 241 -18.00 4.98 -0.74
CA PRO A 241 -17.88 5.45 0.64
C PRO A 241 -16.42 5.66 1.07
N VAL A 242 -16.18 6.51 2.05
CA VAL A 242 -14.88 6.60 2.74
C VAL A 242 -14.36 5.23 3.17
N ASN A 243 -13.04 5.05 3.17
CA ASN A 243 -12.34 3.81 3.54
C ASN A 243 -12.69 2.58 2.68
N THR A 244 -13.19 2.77 1.46
CA THR A 244 -13.49 1.67 0.53
C THR A 244 -12.65 1.73 -0.75
N PRO A 245 -12.28 0.58 -1.33
CA PRO A 245 -11.57 0.54 -2.61
C PRO A 245 -12.49 0.94 -3.77
N PHE A 246 -11.93 1.63 -4.76
CA PHE A 246 -12.62 1.85 -6.03
C PHE A 246 -12.72 0.54 -6.83
N PRO A 247 -13.84 0.30 -7.55
CA PRO A 247 -14.12 -1.01 -8.15
C PRO A 247 -13.25 -1.34 -9.36
N GLN A 248 -12.72 -0.34 -10.07
CA GLN A 248 -11.83 -0.53 -11.22
C GLN A 248 -10.46 0.11 -10.99
N PRO A 249 -9.37 -0.53 -11.45
CA PRO A 249 -8.06 0.10 -11.43
C PRO A 249 -7.99 1.25 -12.46
N LEU A 250 -7.11 2.20 -12.19
CA LEU A 250 -6.75 3.24 -13.16
C LEU A 250 -5.76 2.65 -14.15
N VAL A 251 -6.04 2.75 -15.45
CA VAL A 251 -5.20 2.15 -16.49
C VAL A 251 -4.77 3.21 -17.49
N VAL A 252 -3.48 3.22 -17.81
CA VAL A 252 -2.86 4.06 -18.84
C VAL A 252 -2.11 3.20 -19.86
N GLU A 253 -1.85 3.77 -21.03
CA GLU A 253 -1.15 3.11 -22.12
C GLU A 253 -0.06 4.01 -22.70
N VAL A 254 1.08 3.40 -23.00
CA VAL A 254 2.26 4.03 -23.59
C VAL A 254 2.54 3.39 -24.95
N LEU A 255 2.61 4.22 -25.99
CA LEU A 255 2.86 3.79 -27.37
C LEU A 255 4.04 4.53 -28.00
N ASP A 256 4.68 3.90 -28.99
CA ASP A 256 5.67 4.53 -29.86
C ASP A 256 5.01 5.33 -31.01
N ALA A 257 5.82 5.94 -31.87
CA ALA A 257 5.35 6.75 -32.99
C ALA A 257 4.63 5.94 -34.09
N GLN A 258 4.73 4.61 -34.06
CA GLN A 258 4.07 3.68 -34.97
C GLN A 258 2.82 3.05 -34.34
N ASN A 259 2.40 3.52 -33.16
CA ASN A 259 1.30 2.97 -32.35
C ASN A 259 1.56 1.55 -31.79
N ASN A 260 2.82 1.11 -31.70
CA ASN A 260 3.14 -0.14 -31.03
C ASN A 260 3.23 0.07 -29.51
N PRO A 261 2.80 -0.92 -28.70
CA PRO A 261 2.93 -0.85 -27.25
C PRO A 261 4.40 -0.85 -26.80
N VAL A 262 4.74 0.04 -25.87
CA VAL A 262 6.09 0.12 -25.29
C VAL A 262 6.07 -0.48 -23.88
N ALA A 263 6.73 -1.62 -23.71
CA ALA A 263 6.79 -2.35 -22.45
C ALA A 263 7.88 -1.83 -21.50
N ASN A 264 7.71 -2.08 -20.21
CA ASN A 264 8.63 -1.74 -19.11
C ASN A 264 8.94 -0.24 -18.97
N VAL A 265 8.05 0.64 -19.43
CA VAL A 265 8.14 2.09 -19.20
C VAL A 265 7.62 2.38 -17.79
N PRO A 266 8.40 3.01 -16.90
CA PRO A 266 7.92 3.34 -15.56
C PRO A 266 6.86 4.45 -15.62
N VAL A 267 5.65 4.15 -15.16
CA VAL A 267 4.58 5.13 -14.94
C VAL A 267 4.56 5.52 -13.48
N ASN A 268 4.77 6.80 -13.18
CA ASN A 268 4.69 7.33 -11.83
C ASN A 268 3.27 7.82 -11.52
N TRP A 269 2.78 7.49 -10.33
CA TRP A 269 1.43 7.81 -9.86
C TRP A 269 1.50 8.72 -8.66
N ASN A 270 0.78 9.84 -8.71
CA ASN A 270 0.64 10.76 -7.59
C ASN A 270 -0.84 10.99 -7.29
N VAL A 271 -1.19 11.06 -6.02
CA VAL A 271 -2.57 11.27 -5.57
C VAL A 271 -2.71 12.58 -4.82
N SER A 272 -3.79 13.31 -5.09
CA SER A 272 -4.24 14.49 -4.35
C SER A 272 -5.66 14.25 -3.84
N GLY A 273 -5.89 14.58 -2.56
CA GLY A 273 -7.11 14.23 -1.83
C GLY A 273 -6.89 13.05 -0.87
N ALA A 274 -7.93 12.71 -0.10
CA ALA A 274 -7.86 11.63 0.88
C ALA A 274 -8.00 10.27 0.19
N ALA A 275 -6.88 9.68 -0.24
CA ALA A 275 -6.81 8.34 -0.83
C ALA A 275 -5.41 7.72 -0.75
N THR A 276 -5.32 6.41 -0.91
CA THR A 276 -4.07 5.66 -1.01
C THR A 276 -3.98 4.91 -2.33
N LEU A 277 -2.76 4.83 -2.87
CA LEU A 277 -2.45 4.09 -4.11
C LEU A 277 -1.78 2.77 -3.76
N SER A 278 -2.04 1.72 -4.56
CA SER A 278 -1.38 0.42 -4.38
C SER A 278 0.13 0.45 -4.65
N ALA A 279 0.61 1.42 -5.44
CA ALA A 279 2.02 1.66 -5.73
C ALA A 279 2.24 3.11 -6.19
N ALA A 280 3.43 3.67 -5.95
CA ALA A 280 3.82 4.99 -6.45
C ALA A 280 4.37 4.95 -7.89
N SER A 281 4.78 3.77 -8.36
CA SER A 281 5.25 3.57 -9.74
C SER A 281 4.95 2.15 -10.19
N THR A 282 4.55 1.98 -11.45
CA THR A 282 4.30 0.66 -12.06
C THR A 282 4.84 0.65 -13.50
N PRO A 283 5.55 -0.41 -13.92
CA PRO A 283 5.99 -0.54 -15.31
C PRO A 283 4.82 -0.89 -16.23
N THR A 284 4.90 -0.48 -17.50
CA THR A 284 4.00 -0.98 -18.54
C THR A 284 4.28 -2.46 -18.84
N GLY A 285 3.22 -3.26 -19.07
CA GLY A 285 3.33 -4.64 -19.54
C GLY A 285 3.67 -4.74 -21.03
N THR A 286 3.67 -5.97 -21.56
CA THR A 286 3.90 -6.26 -23.00
C THR A 286 2.86 -5.62 -23.93
N ASN A 287 1.67 -5.32 -23.41
CA ASN A 287 0.61 -4.58 -24.10
C ASN A 287 0.74 -3.05 -23.96
N GLY A 288 1.84 -2.55 -23.39
CA GLY A 288 2.09 -1.12 -23.23
C GLY A 288 1.25 -0.46 -22.12
N ARG A 289 0.54 -1.24 -21.29
CA ARG A 289 -0.35 -0.73 -20.25
C ARG A 289 0.23 -0.86 -18.86
N ALA A 290 -0.03 0.14 -18.02
CA ALA A 290 0.26 0.12 -16.60
C ALA A 290 -1.02 0.42 -15.81
N GLN A 291 -1.11 -0.07 -14.58
CA GLN A 291 -2.30 0.11 -13.76
C GLN A 291 -1.99 0.33 -12.28
N VAL A 292 -2.85 1.07 -11.60
CA VAL A 292 -2.80 1.26 -10.14
C VAL A 292 -4.21 1.16 -9.54
N SER A 293 -4.33 0.57 -8.36
CA SER A 293 -5.59 0.55 -7.60
C SER A 293 -5.62 1.69 -6.59
N VAL A 294 -6.81 2.23 -6.33
CA VAL A 294 -7.03 3.38 -5.43
C VAL A 294 -8.02 2.99 -4.33
N THR A 295 -7.70 3.35 -3.09
CA THR A 295 -8.61 3.21 -1.94
C THR A 295 -8.93 4.59 -1.38
N ALA A 296 -10.22 4.90 -1.22
CA ALA A 296 -10.66 6.14 -0.62
C ALA A 296 -10.23 6.22 0.85
N GLY A 297 -9.79 7.38 1.31
CA GLY A 297 -9.41 7.64 2.70
C GLY A 297 -10.62 7.97 3.58
N ALA A 298 -10.33 8.46 4.80
CA ALA A 298 -11.34 8.72 5.83
C ALA A 298 -12.18 9.99 5.58
N THR A 299 -11.79 10.83 4.63
CA THR A 299 -12.49 12.09 4.31
C THR A 299 -13.16 11.98 2.94
N ALA A 300 -14.44 12.30 2.87
CA ALA A 300 -15.17 12.39 1.61
C ALA A 300 -14.69 13.60 0.78
N GLY A 301 -14.77 13.49 -0.54
CA GLY A 301 -14.37 14.55 -1.46
C GLY A 301 -13.81 14.03 -2.79
N THR A 302 -13.40 14.97 -3.62
CA THR A 302 -12.76 14.68 -4.90
C THR A 302 -11.33 14.20 -4.70
N ILE A 303 -10.98 13.10 -5.37
CA ILE A 303 -9.65 12.51 -5.41
C ILE A 303 -9.14 12.65 -6.84
N THR A 304 -7.95 13.22 -7.00
CA THR A 304 -7.28 13.36 -8.30
C THR A 304 -6.03 12.50 -8.31
N VAL A 305 -5.91 11.59 -9.27
CA VAL A 305 -4.70 10.79 -9.48
C VAL A 305 -4.04 11.22 -10.79
N THR A 306 -2.78 11.64 -10.70
CA THR A 306 -1.96 12.02 -11.85
C THR A 306 -0.99 10.89 -12.18
N ALA A 307 -1.06 10.38 -13.41
CA ALA A 307 -0.09 9.45 -13.97
C ALA A 307 0.90 10.22 -14.84
N SER A 308 2.19 9.89 -14.78
CA SER A 308 3.23 10.55 -15.59
C SER A 308 4.29 9.58 -16.10
N VAL A 309 4.80 9.89 -17.28
CA VAL A 309 5.95 9.24 -17.93
C VAL A 309 6.94 10.34 -18.31
N ALA A 310 8.23 10.13 -18.05
CA ALA A 310 9.25 11.13 -18.33
C ALA A 310 9.25 11.53 -19.82
N GLY A 311 9.19 12.84 -20.09
CA GLY A 311 9.19 13.40 -21.44
C GLY A 311 7.82 13.44 -22.13
N LEU A 312 6.74 12.98 -21.50
CA LEU A 312 5.37 13.01 -22.03
C LEU A 312 4.45 13.84 -21.14
N SER A 313 3.38 14.40 -21.72
CA SER A 313 2.36 15.12 -20.95
C SER A 313 1.63 14.17 -20.00
N PRO A 314 1.47 14.51 -18.71
CA PRO A 314 0.79 13.65 -17.74
C PRO A 314 -0.72 13.57 -18.02
N VAL A 315 -1.35 12.51 -17.50
CA VAL A 315 -2.81 12.34 -17.55
C VAL A 315 -3.39 12.29 -16.14
N THR A 316 -4.61 12.80 -15.98
CA THR A 316 -5.30 12.88 -14.68
C THR A 316 -6.60 12.08 -14.67
N PHE A 317 -6.84 11.39 -13.56
CA PHE A 317 -8.08 10.68 -13.24
C PHE A 317 -8.79 11.41 -12.11
N THR A 318 -10.11 11.53 -12.21
CA THR A 318 -10.96 12.14 -11.18
C THR A 318 -11.90 11.09 -10.61
N LEU A 319 -11.77 10.87 -9.31
CA LEU A 319 -12.56 9.94 -8.52
C LEU A 319 -13.33 10.72 -7.42
N GLN A 320 -14.41 10.13 -6.91
CA GLN A 320 -15.23 10.74 -5.87
C GLN A 320 -15.40 9.80 -4.67
N SER A 321 -15.09 10.29 -3.48
CA SER A 321 -15.41 9.64 -2.20
C SER A 321 -16.61 10.35 -1.57
N ARG A 322 -17.56 9.59 -1.03
CA ARG A 322 -18.76 10.10 -0.36
C ARG A 322 -18.81 9.66 1.10
N PRO A 323 -19.52 10.41 1.98
CA PRO A 323 -19.80 9.95 3.33
C PRO A 323 -20.53 8.59 3.33
N PRO A 324 -20.42 7.79 4.41
CA PRO A 324 -21.22 6.59 4.55
C PRO A 324 -22.71 6.94 4.56
N GLY A 325 -23.55 6.04 4.04
CA GLY A 325 -25.01 6.18 4.17
C GLY A 325 -25.47 5.95 5.61
N PRO A 326 -26.78 6.11 5.89
CA PRO A 326 -27.35 5.83 7.20
C PRO A 326 -26.97 4.44 7.72
N ALA A 327 -26.58 4.33 8.99
CA ALA A 327 -26.19 3.07 9.63
C ALA A 327 -27.44 2.29 10.05
N ILE A 328 -27.98 1.51 9.11
CA ILE A 328 -29.28 0.82 9.26
C ILE A 328 -29.10 -0.68 9.02
N THR A 329 -29.76 -1.49 9.85
CA THR A 329 -29.86 -2.95 9.71
C THR A 329 -31.31 -3.38 9.87
N ALA A 330 -31.63 -4.67 9.74
CA ALA A 330 -32.97 -5.16 10.05
C ALA A 330 -33.40 -4.82 11.50
N GLN A 331 -32.45 -4.81 12.44
CA GLN A 331 -32.71 -4.48 13.85
C GLN A 331 -33.02 -2.99 14.09
N SER A 332 -32.78 -2.13 13.10
CA SER A 332 -33.16 -0.72 13.15
C SER A 332 -34.66 -0.49 13.09
N PHE A 333 -35.44 -1.48 12.65
CA PHE A 333 -36.90 -1.41 12.56
C PHE A 333 -37.51 -2.08 13.79
N SER A 334 -38.17 -1.31 14.65
CA SER A 334 -38.90 -1.82 15.80
C SER A 334 -40.36 -1.35 15.84
N ASN A 335 -41.27 -2.27 16.17
CA ASN A 335 -42.67 -1.94 16.34
C ASN A 335 -42.82 -0.83 17.39
N TYR A 336 -43.56 0.24 17.05
CA TYR A 336 -43.63 1.44 17.89
C TYR A 336 -44.17 1.17 19.30
N SER A 337 -45.10 0.22 19.45
CA SER A 337 -45.74 -0.10 20.72
C SER A 337 -44.99 -1.16 21.51
N THR A 338 -44.59 -2.27 20.87
CA THR A 338 -43.99 -3.42 21.56
C THR A 338 -42.48 -3.32 21.69
N GLY A 339 -41.82 -2.51 20.87
CA GLY A 339 -40.36 -2.46 20.74
C GLY A 339 -39.74 -3.69 20.06
N ALA A 340 -40.55 -4.65 19.61
CA ALA A 340 -40.05 -5.84 18.91
C ALA A 340 -39.33 -5.43 17.62
N ALA A 341 -38.05 -5.77 17.51
CA ALA A 341 -37.15 -5.34 16.44
C ALA A 341 -36.90 -6.43 15.40
N GLY A 342 -36.44 -6.03 14.21
CA GLY A 342 -35.96 -6.97 13.18
C GLY A 342 -37.01 -7.38 12.14
N ARG A 343 -38.26 -6.95 12.29
CA ARG A 343 -39.41 -7.40 11.48
C ARG A 343 -40.34 -6.23 11.20
N VAL A 344 -41.00 -6.25 10.05
CA VAL A 344 -41.99 -5.23 9.65
C VAL A 344 -43.35 -5.87 9.36
N ALA A 345 -44.44 -5.13 9.47
CA ALA A 345 -45.77 -5.60 9.10
C ALA A 345 -46.55 -4.52 8.35
N PRO A 346 -47.36 -4.87 7.33
CA PRO A 346 -48.13 -3.89 6.55
C PRO A 346 -48.99 -2.98 7.43
N GLY A 347 -48.90 -1.67 7.21
CA GLY A 347 -49.73 -0.65 7.87
C GLY A 347 -49.37 -0.33 9.32
N THR A 348 -48.42 -1.05 9.94
CA THR A 348 -48.01 -0.77 11.32
C THR A 348 -47.21 0.53 11.42
N LEU A 349 -47.30 1.18 12.58
CA LEU A 349 -46.34 2.23 12.93
C LEU A 349 -45.03 1.57 13.41
N MET A 350 -43.93 2.06 12.87
CA MET A 350 -42.60 1.49 13.03
C MET A 350 -41.62 2.59 13.41
N LEU A 351 -40.85 2.35 14.46
CA LEU A 351 -39.72 3.19 14.82
C LEU A 351 -38.50 2.72 14.02
N VAL A 352 -37.85 3.65 13.34
CA VAL A 352 -36.57 3.45 12.67
C VAL A 352 -35.48 4.09 13.51
N THR A 353 -34.48 3.32 13.92
CA THR A 353 -33.35 3.80 14.73
C THR A 353 -32.02 3.55 14.02
N GLY A 354 -31.20 4.57 13.86
CA GLY A 354 -29.85 4.41 13.32
C GLY A 354 -29.18 5.73 12.96
N GLY A 355 -27.84 5.76 12.99
CA GLY A 355 -27.10 7.00 12.74
C GLY A 355 -27.25 7.50 11.30
N GLY A 356 -27.43 8.81 11.13
CA GLY A 356 -27.50 9.47 9.83
C GLY A 356 -28.92 9.67 9.28
N ILE A 357 -29.97 9.26 9.99
CA ILE A 357 -31.38 9.44 9.56
C ILE A 357 -31.98 10.78 9.99
N ALA A 358 -31.41 11.43 11.01
CA ALA A 358 -31.91 12.69 11.58
C ALA A 358 -30.94 13.86 11.33
N LYS A 359 -30.18 13.83 10.23
CA LYS A 359 -29.09 14.79 9.93
C LYS A 359 -29.51 16.25 10.06
N ASN A 360 -30.70 16.58 9.55
CA ASN A 360 -31.25 17.94 9.51
C ASN A 360 -32.27 18.21 10.63
N VAL A 361 -32.15 17.49 11.76
CA VAL A 361 -33.01 17.63 12.95
C VAL A 361 -32.14 17.83 14.19
N ASN A 362 -32.49 18.81 15.02
CA ASN A 362 -31.76 19.12 16.26
C ASN A 362 -32.32 18.38 17.48
N GLU A 363 -33.65 18.28 17.58
CA GLU A 363 -34.34 17.62 18.70
C GLU A 363 -35.53 16.80 18.20
N LEU A 364 -36.61 17.46 17.77
CA LEU A 364 -37.81 16.81 17.24
C LEU A 364 -38.37 17.61 16.07
N ALA A 365 -38.69 16.91 14.98
CA ALA A 365 -39.45 17.44 13.86
C ALA A 365 -40.70 16.59 13.67
N VAL A 366 -41.88 17.20 13.84
CA VAL A 366 -43.18 16.53 13.67
C VAL A 366 -43.81 16.97 12.34
N ALA A 367 -44.30 16.02 11.57
CA ALA A 367 -45.04 16.28 10.34
C ALA A 367 -46.46 16.76 10.64
N SER A 368 -46.98 17.65 9.80
CA SER A 368 -48.35 18.15 9.93
C SER A 368 -49.36 17.14 9.40
N LEU A 369 -50.24 16.66 10.28
CA LEU A 369 -51.37 15.80 9.92
C LEU A 369 -52.55 16.56 9.30
N PHE A 370 -52.58 17.90 9.41
CA PHE A 370 -53.70 18.73 8.92
C PHE A 370 -53.86 18.74 7.40
N THR A 371 -52.88 18.25 6.66
CA THR A 371 -52.96 18.12 5.19
C THR A 371 -53.61 16.80 4.76
N GLY A 372 -54.04 15.96 5.70
CA GLY A 372 -54.65 14.64 5.45
C GLY A 372 -53.66 13.58 4.94
N ARG A 373 -52.37 13.93 4.80
CA ARG A 373 -51.27 13.04 4.40
C ARG A 373 -49.98 13.44 5.12
N LEU A 374 -49.15 12.45 5.40
CA LEU A 374 -47.80 12.63 5.91
C LEU A 374 -46.78 12.72 4.75
N PRO A 375 -45.67 13.44 4.94
CA PRO A 375 -44.60 13.52 3.95
C PRO A 375 -43.89 12.18 3.79
N VAL A 376 -43.56 11.83 2.55
CA VAL A 376 -42.68 10.68 2.21
C VAL A 376 -41.21 11.08 2.05
N SER A 377 -40.95 12.39 2.00
CA SER A 377 -39.62 12.99 2.14
C SER A 377 -39.72 14.06 3.20
N PHE A 378 -38.98 13.90 4.30
CA PHE A 378 -39.07 14.83 5.43
C PHE A 378 -37.68 15.10 5.99
N ARG A 379 -37.28 16.38 5.99
CA ARG A 379 -35.95 16.83 6.46
C ARG A 379 -34.78 16.05 5.85
N GLY A 380 -34.91 15.66 4.58
CA GLY A 380 -33.88 14.90 3.83
C GLY A 380 -33.99 13.38 3.97
N LEU A 381 -34.80 12.87 4.89
CA LEU A 381 -35.05 11.44 5.07
C LEU A 381 -36.11 10.94 4.08
N ILE A 382 -35.83 9.81 3.43
CA ILE A 382 -36.76 9.03 2.62
C ILE A 382 -36.60 7.56 3.03
N VAL A 383 -37.72 6.88 3.28
CA VAL A 383 -37.75 5.44 3.55
C VAL A 383 -38.56 4.76 2.45
N GLU A 384 -37.91 3.90 1.68
CA GLU A 384 -38.49 3.20 0.54
C GLU A 384 -38.48 1.70 0.79
N PHE A 385 -39.63 1.06 0.62
CA PHE A 385 -39.79 -0.39 0.62
C PHE A 385 -39.85 -0.87 -0.83
N ARG A 386 -38.88 -1.70 -1.22
CA ARG A 386 -38.77 -2.28 -2.56
C ARG A 386 -39.19 -3.73 -2.54
N GLN A 387 -40.13 -4.08 -3.41
CA GLN A 387 -40.55 -5.44 -3.64
C GLN A 387 -40.71 -5.70 -5.13
N ALA A 388 -39.99 -6.72 -5.64
CA ALA A 388 -39.89 -6.98 -7.07
C ALA A 388 -39.52 -5.70 -7.85
N SER A 389 -40.35 -5.24 -8.79
CA SER A 389 -40.13 -4.01 -9.56
C SER A 389 -40.94 -2.80 -9.05
N GLN A 390 -41.49 -2.87 -7.84
CA GLN A 390 -42.33 -1.83 -7.25
C GLN A 390 -41.64 -1.17 -6.04
N SER A 391 -41.86 0.14 -5.92
CA SER A 391 -41.35 0.97 -4.83
C SER A 391 -42.52 1.59 -4.05
N TYR A 392 -42.49 1.44 -2.74
CA TYR A 392 -43.49 1.95 -1.82
C TYR A 392 -42.83 2.86 -0.79
N TYR A 393 -43.22 4.13 -0.72
CA TYR A 393 -42.60 5.10 0.18
C TYR A 393 -43.35 5.20 1.50
N ALA A 394 -42.62 5.08 2.60
CA ALA A 394 -43.17 5.13 3.94
C ALA A 394 -43.48 6.58 4.34
N PRO A 395 -44.72 6.88 4.77
CA PRO A 395 -45.05 8.19 5.34
C PRO A 395 -44.37 8.39 6.69
N ILE A 396 -43.83 9.59 6.93
CA ILE A 396 -43.03 9.92 8.11
C ILE A 396 -43.85 10.80 9.06
N TYR A 397 -44.08 10.32 10.27
CA TYR A 397 -44.76 11.04 11.35
C TYR A 397 -43.88 12.10 12.00
N TRP A 398 -42.67 11.70 12.38
CA TRP A 398 -41.70 12.57 13.00
C TRP A 398 -40.30 11.98 12.89
N ILE A 399 -39.30 12.85 13.07
CA ILE A 399 -37.89 12.50 13.16
C ILE A 399 -37.36 13.16 14.43
N ALA A 400 -36.60 12.44 15.23
CA ALA A 400 -36.03 12.93 16.46
C ALA A 400 -34.52 12.62 16.54
N ARG A 401 -33.79 13.50 17.21
CA ARG A 401 -32.40 13.34 17.60
C ARG A 401 -32.29 13.67 19.08
N ASP A 402 -31.87 12.69 19.87
CA ASP A 402 -31.56 12.84 21.29
C ASP A 402 -30.11 12.41 21.54
N GLY A 403 -29.21 13.40 21.62
CA GLY A 403 -27.78 13.16 21.67
C GLY A 403 -27.28 12.37 20.46
N ALA A 404 -26.81 11.13 20.70
CA ALA A 404 -26.34 10.21 19.66
C ALA A 404 -27.45 9.31 19.08
N SER A 405 -28.64 9.30 19.68
CA SER A 405 -29.76 8.48 19.24
C SER A 405 -30.58 9.23 18.20
N GLU A 406 -30.70 8.65 17.02
CA GLU A 406 -31.52 9.18 15.93
C GLU A 406 -32.66 8.21 15.65
N THR A 407 -33.89 8.74 15.63
CA THR A 407 -35.10 7.94 15.44
C THR A 407 -36.08 8.61 14.48
N ALA A 408 -36.89 7.82 13.79
CA ALA A 408 -38.01 8.30 12.99
C ALA A 408 -39.22 7.36 13.13
N LEU A 409 -40.41 7.92 13.29
CA LEU A 409 -41.65 7.14 13.26
C LEU A 409 -42.22 7.17 11.84
N ILE A 410 -42.44 5.99 11.29
CA ILE A 410 -43.00 5.81 9.95
C ILE A 410 -44.23 4.91 9.98
N GLN A 411 -45.08 5.03 8.96
CA GLN A 411 -46.05 4.00 8.64
C GLN A 411 -45.43 3.05 7.60
N VAL A 412 -45.40 1.76 7.92
CA VAL A 412 -45.02 0.73 6.93
C VAL A 412 -46.11 0.66 5.86
N PRO A 413 -45.78 0.65 4.55
CA PRO A 413 -46.79 0.63 3.51
C PRO A 413 -47.69 -0.62 3.58
N TYR A 414 -49.00 -0.44 3.39
CA TYR A 414 -49.99 -1.53 3.33
C TYR A 414 -49.82 -2.44 2.11
N GLU A 415 -49.14 -1.96 1.07
CA GLU A 415 -49.01 -2.64 -0.22
C GLU A 415 -47.89 -3.69 -0.22
N ILE A 416 -47.01 -3.71 0.79
CA ILE A 416 -45.98 -4.75 0.89
C ILE A 416 -46.65 -6.11 1.15
N THR A 417 -46.13 -7.15 0.51
CA THR A 417 -46.65 -8.52 0.62
C THR A 417 -45.51 -9.51 0.78
N GLY A 418 -45.81 -10.81 0.91
CA GLY A 418 -44.80 -11.86 0.95
C GLY A 418 -43.97 -11.89 2.24
N PRO A 419 -42.94 -12.76 2.30
CA PRO A 419 -42.22 -13.05 3.54
C PRO A 419 -41.07 -12.07 3.85
N THR A 420 -40.60 -11.30 2.86
CA THR A 420 -39.47 -10.38 3.01
C THR A 420 -39.61 -9.17 2.07
N VAL A 421 -38.99 -8.04 2.45
CA VAL A 421 -38.94 -6.81 1.65
C VAL A 421 -37.56 -6.16 1.76
N ASP A 422 -37.09 -5.49 0.70
CA ASP A 422 -35.87 -4.68 0.77
C ASP A 422 -36.24 -3.27 1.24
N VAL A 423 -35.47 -2.69 2.16
CA VAL A 423 -35.70 -1.33 2.65
C VAL A 423 -34.51 -0.44 2.32
N VAL A 424 -34.77 0.63 1.58
CA VAL A 424 -33.77 1.63 1.22
C VAL A 424 -34.04 2.88 2.03
N ILE A 425 -33.08 3.25 2.88
CA ILE A 425 -33.11 4.49 3.65
C ILE A 425 -32.14 5.47 3.03
N SER A 426 -32.64 6.64 2.63
CA SER A 426 -31.84 7.73 2.09
C SER A 426 -31.91 8.96 3.00
N SER A 427 -30.76 9.58 3.21
CA SER A 427 -30.61 10.86 3.92
C SER A 427 -29.77 11.79 3.04
N ASP A 428 -30.37 12.91 2.62
CA ASP A 428 -29.77 13.88 1.67
C ASP A 428 -29.22 13.21 0.38
N GLY A 429 -29.92 12.20 -0.14
CA GLY A 429 -29.53 11.48 -1.36
C GLY A 429 -28.48 10.38 -1.15
N ILE A 430 -27.92 10.20 0.04
CA ILE A 430 -27.04 9.08 0.36
C ILE A 430 -27.87 7.95 0.94
N SER A 431 -27.81 6.76 0.33
CA SER A 431 -28.67 5.64 0.69
C SER A 431 -27.93 4.43 1.26
N THR A 432 -28.61 3.71 2.14
CA THR A 432 -28.28 2.36 2.61
C THR A 432 -29.45 1.43 2.27
N THR A 433 -29.17 0.25 1.73
CA THR A 433 -30.18 -0.79 1.44
C THR A 433 -30.02 -1.91 2.45
N VAL A 434 -31.10 -2.24 3.16
CA VAL A 434 -31.22 -3.44 3.99
C VAL A 434 -32.02 -4.46 3.19
N SER A 435 -31.37 -5.51 2.74
CA SER A 435 -32.02 -6.54 1.93
C SER A 435 -32.73 -7.57 2.80
N ALA A 436 -33.82 -8.13 2.29
CA ALA A 436 -34.58 -9.24 2.86
C ALA A 436 -35.03 -9.04 4.34
N VAL A 437 -35.55 -7.86 4.68
CA VAL A 437 -36.17 -7.61 5.99
C VAL A 437 -37.42 -8.49 6.12
N PRO A 438 -37.55 -9.34 7.18
CA PRO A 438 -38.71 -10.20 7.36
C PRO A 438 -40.02 -9.42 7.52
N VAL A 439 -41.06 -9.91 6.86
CA VAL A 439 -42.41 -9.33 6.90
C VAL A 439 -43.35 -10.28 7.65
N ASP A 440 -43.98 -9.78 8.71
CA ASP A 440 -45.08 -10.44 9.39
C ASP A 440 -46.43 -10.02 8.80
N PRO A 441 -47.45 -10.91 8.79
CA PRO A 441 -48.78 -10.59 8.31
C PRO A 441 -49.44 -9.48 9.14
N VAL A 442 -49.16 -9.44 10.45
CA VAL A 442 -49.62 -8.44 11.42
C VAL A 442 -48.58 -8.24 12.51
N ALA A 443 -48.58 -7.08 13.16
CA ALA A 443 -47.74 -6.79 14.32
C ALA A 443 -48.53 -5.97 15.34
N PRO A 444 -49.51 -6.57 16.03
CA PRO A 444 -50.40 -5.84 16.93
C PRO A 444 -49.61 -5.19 18.06
N GLY A 445 -50.01 -3.98 18.40
CA GLY A 445 -49.41 -3.21 19.49
C GLY A 445 -50.44 -2.29 20.12
N ILE A 446 -50.50 -2.27 21.45
CA ILE A 446 -51.36 -1.33 22.18
C ILE A 446 -50.67 0.04 22.20
N ILE A 447 -51.38 1.13 21.93
CA ILE A 447 -50.80 2.46 22.13
C ILE A 447 -50.92 2.81 23.60
N GLU A 448 -49.80 3.15 24.23
CA GLU A 448 -49.70 3.49 25.65
C GLU A 448 -49.19 4.92 25.85
N ASP A 449 -49.55 5.48 27.00
CA ASP A 449 -48.99 6.75 27.51
C ASP A 449 -48.68 6.63 29.01
N GLN A 450 -48.02 7.64 29.59
CA GLN A 450 -47.85 7.79 31.04
C GLN A 450 -49.15 8.27 31.68
N ILE A 451 -49.92 7.32 32.23
CA ILE A 451 -51.20 7.55 32.89
C ILE A 451 -51.09 7.06 34.34
N ASP A 452 -51.48 7.88 35.30
CA ASP A 452 -51.41 7.58 36.74
C ASP A 452 -50.01 7.11 37.20
N GLY A 453 -48.95 7.71 36.63
CA GLY A 453 -47.55 7.42 36.97
C GLY A 453 -47.00 6.10 36.42
N ARG A 454 -47.70 5.45 35.48
CA ARG A 454 -47.27 4.21 34.82
C ARG A 454 -47.60 4.23 33.32
N ARG A 455 -46.93 3.37 32.54
CA ARG A 455 -47.39 3.09 31.17
C ARG A 455 -48.72 2.33 31.22
N ALA A 456 -49.70 2.82 30.46
CA ALA A 456 -51.03 2.26 30.39
C ALA A 456 -51.63 2.47 28.99
N ALA A 457 -52.54 1.58 28.59
CA ALA A 457 -53.27 1.69 27.35
C ALA A 457 -54.08 2.98 27.27
N ILE A 458 -54.07 3.63 26.11
CA ILE A 458 -55.00 4.72 25.82
C ILE A 458 -56.36 4.11 25.51
N VAL A 459 -57.26 4.18 26.49
CA VAL A 459 -58.65 3.70 26.37
C VAL A 459 -59.61 4.86 26.64
N ILE A 460 -60.56 5.09 25.74
CA ILE A 460 -61.56 6.15 25.85
C ILE A 460 -62.92 5.54 26.18
N ARG A 461 -63.56 6.05 27.21
CA ARG A 461 -64.90 5.67 27.66
C ARG A 461 -65.98 6.07 26.66
N SER A 462 -67.17 5.54 26.89
CA SER A 462 -68.37 5.88 26.13
C SER A 462 -68.71 7.38 26.21
N ASP A 463 -68.39 8.05 27.34
CA ASP A 463 -68.56 9.49 27.56
C ASP A 463 -67.41 10.36 27.06
N GLY A 464 -66.41 9.77 26.39
CA GLY A 464 -65.29 10.49 25.80
C GLY A 464 -64.13 10.78 26.74
N LEU A 465 -64.21 10.38 28.02
CA LEU A 465 -63.10 10.53 28.97
C LEU A 465 -62.07 9.42 28.78
N LEU A 466 -60.78 9.77 28.94
CA LEU A 466 -59.69 8.80 29.05
C LEU A 466 -59.90 7.94 30.30
N VAL A 467 -59.69 6.63 30.20
CA VAL A 467 -59.73 5.74 31.36
C VAL A 467 -58.48 5.96 32.22
N THR A 468 -58.70 6.37 33.47
CA THR A 468 -57.67 6.49 34.52
C THR A 468 -58.14 5.82 35.81
N GLN A 469 -57.30 5.74 36.84
CA GLN A 469 -57.72 5.25 38.17
C GLN A 469 -58.81 6.13 38.80
N SER A 470 -58.81 7.44 38.51
CA SER A 470 -59.85 8.37 38.95
C SER A 470 -61.10 8.36 38.05
N THR A 471 -60.96 7.89 36.81
CA THR A 471 -62.05 7.77 35.82
C THR A 471 -62.07 6.36 35.21
N PRO A 472 -62.27 5.30 36.01
CA PRO A 472 -62.09 3.93 35.55
C PRO A 472 -63.19 3.51 34.56
N ALA A 473 -62.91 2.51 33.72
CA ALA A 473 -63.90 1.94 32.80
C ALA A 473 -65.03 1.27 33.59
N ARG A 474 -66.27 1.54 33.25
CA ARG A 474 -67.46 1.04 33.94
C ARG A 474 -67.82 -0.36 33.43
N ARG A 475 -68.17 -1.26 34.35
CA ARG A 475 -68.79 -2.55 34.00
C ARG A 475 -69.99 -2.36 33.07
N GLY A 476 -70.08 -3.18 32.04
CA GLY A 476 -71.15 -3.17 31.05
C GLY A 476 -71.01 -2.13 29.92
N GLU A 477 -70.10 -1.16 30.03
CA GLU A 477 -69.92 -0.13 28.99
C GLU A 477 -69.05 -0.62 27.81
N THR A 478 -69.22 0.00 26.64
CA THR A 478 -68.29 -0.17 25.51
C THR A 478 -67.24 0.94 25.54
N VAL A 479 -65.98 0.55 25.53
CA VAL A 479 -64.82 1.45 25.51
C VAL A 479 -64.04 1.31 24.20
N ARG A 480 -63.19 2.30 23.90
CA ARG A 480 -62.35 2.37 22.69
C ARG A 480 -60.87 2.32 23.03
N LEU A 481 -60.18 1.28 22.59
CA LEU A 481 -58.72 1.14 22.68
C LEU A 481 -58.05 1.55 21.37
N TYR A 482 -56.94 2.28 21.45
CA TYR A 482 -56.11 2.57 20.28
C TYR A 482 -54.94 1.60 20.14
N ALA A 483 -54.76 1.07 18.93
CA ALA A 483 -53.76 0.06 18.61
C ALA A 483 -53.12 0.29 17.24
N ILE A 484 -52.03 -0.43 16.95
CA ILE A 484 -51.37 -0.45 15.65
C ILE A 484 -51.25 -1.89 15.11
N GLY A 485 -51.00 -2.03 13.81
CA GLY A 485 -50.56 -3.29 13.22
C GLY A 485 -51.60 -4.43 13.21
N LEU A 486 -52.90 -4.12 13.18
CA LEU A 486 -53.97 -5.13 13.14
C LEU A 486 -54.20 -5.75 11.74
N GLY A 487 -53.52 -5.21 10.72
CA GLY A 487 -53.55 -5.72 9.34
C GLY A 487 -54.59 -5.05 8.44
N GLN A 488 -54.88 -5.68 7.30
CA GLN A 488 -55.73 -5.11 6.26
C GLN A 488 -57.19 -4.96 6.71
N THR A 489 -57.92 -4.04 6.07
CA THR A 489 -59.31 -3.72 6.38
C THR A 489 -60.24 -3.87 5.16
N THR A 490 -61.55 -3.77 5.39
CA THR A 490 -62.59 -3.69 4.37
C THR A 490 -63.47 -2.45 4.63
N PRO A 491 -63.55 -1.47 3.70
CA PRO A 491 -62.79 -1.33 2.45
C PRO A 491 -61.26 -1.30 2.66
N LYS A 492 -60.48 -1.63 1.62
CA LYS A 492 -59.01 -1.75 1.71
C LYS A 492 -58.36 -0.46 2.23
N ALA A 493 -57.50 -0.57 3.24
CA ALA A 493 -56.63 0.50 3.69
C ALA A 493 -55.53 0.79 2.66
N GLU A 494 -55.31 2.08 2.39
CA GLU A 494 -54.23 2.60 1.56
C GLU A 494 -53.16 3.24 2.45
N THR A 495 -51.90 3.13 2.04
CA THR A 495 -50.81 3.87 2.70
C THR A 495 -51.06 5.36 2.67
N ASN A 496 -50.75 6.03 3.77
CA ASN A 496 -50.88 7.48 3.92
C ASN A 496 -52.33 8.00 3.77
N ARG A 497 -53.29 7.27 4.31
CA ARG A 497 -54.71 7.67 4.41
C ARG A 497 -55.22 7.48 5.82
N VAL A 498 -56.13 8.37 6.21
CA VAL A 498 -56.91 8.25 7.43
C VAL A 498 -57.99 7.18 7.28
N GLY A 499 -58.47 6.61 8.39
CA GLY A 499 -59.57 5.66 8.38
C GLY A 499 -60.87 6.25 7.83
N LEU A 500 -61.60 5.42 7.07
CA LEU A 500 -62.97 5.71 6.63
C LEU A 500 -63.98 5.26 7.71
N PRO A 501 -65.19 5.84 7.74
CA PRO A 501 -66.28 5.31 8.55
C PRO A 501 -66.49 3.80 8.30
N ASP A 502 -66.60 3.03 9.39
CA ASP A 502 -66.80 1.57 9.37
C ASP A 502 -65.77 0.75 8.58
N GLN A 503 -64.53 1.25 8.43
CA GLN A 503 -63.44 0.52 7.79
C GLN A 503 -62.88 -0.59 8.71
N ARG A 504 -63.53 -1.76 8.69
CA ARG A 504 -63.30 -2.85 9.65
C ARG A 504 -62.06 -3.67 9.33
N VAL A 505 -61.35 -4.11 10.36
CA VAL A 505 -60.21 -5.04 10.25
C VAL A 505 -60.70 -6.39 9.72
N THR A 506 -59.99 -6.94 8.73
CA THR A 506 -60.35 -8.22 8.09
C THR A 506 -59.93 -9.41 8.96
N ASN A 507 -58.86 -9.27 9.74
CA ASN A 507 -58.38 -10.29 10.66
C ASN A 507 -59.28 -10.41 11.91
N THR A 508 -59.28 -11.58 12.54
CA THR A 508 -59.95 -11.76 13.84
C THR A 508 -59.15 -11.06 14.94
N VAL A 509 -59.80 -10.11 15.63
CA VAL A 509 -59.23 -9.38 16.76
C VAL A 509 -59.89 -9.87 18.04
N ALA A 510 -59.08 -10.19 19.05
CA ALA A 510 -59.53 -10.57 20.38
C ALA A 510 -58.91 -9.64 21.44
N VAL A 511 -59.73 -9.21 22.38
CA VAL A 511 -59.30 -8.44 23.56
C VAL A 511 -59.50 -9.32 24.79
N GLY A 512 -58.59 -9.22 25.76
CA GLY A 512 -58.70 -9.91 27.04
C GLY A 512 -58.54 -8.95 28.21
N ILE A 513 -59.35 -9.14 29.25
CA ILE A 513 -59.25 -8.48 30.56
C ILE A 513 -59.13 -9.56 31.62
N ASP A 514 -58.18 -9.44 32.57
CA ASP A 514 -57.98 -10.45 33.62
C ASP A 514 -57.75 -11.87 33.06
N ASN A 515 -57.07 -11.97 31.92
CA ASN A 515 -56.82 -13.21 31.17
C ASN A 515 -58.09 -13.92 30.63
N ALA A 516 -59.25 -13.25 30.63
CA ALA A 516 -60.48 -13.73 30.01
C ALA A 516 -60.81 -12.90 28.76
N GLY A 517 -61.24 -13.57 27.69
CA GLY A 517 -61.67 -12.89 26.46
C GLY A 517 -62.93 -12.07 26.69
N VAL A 518 -63.00 -10.89 26.07
CA VAL A 518 -64.17 -10.01 26.14
C VAL A 518 -64.79 -9.80 24.77
N GLU A 519 -66.05 -9.37 24.74
CA GLU A 519 -66.77 -9.09 23.50
C GLU A 519 -66.14 -7.89 22.77
N VAL A 520 -65.57 -8.15 21.59
CA VAL A 520 -65.11 -7.10 20.67
C VAL A 520 -66.28 -6.69 19.78
N VAL A 521 -66.75 -5.46 19.97
CA VAL A 521 -67.88 -4.87 19.22
C VAL A 521 -67.44 -4.48 17.81
N ALA A 522 -66.26 -3.90 17.68
CA ALA A 522 -65.67 -3.54 16.40
C ALA A 522 -64.15 -3.39 16.50
N ALA A 523 -63.44 -3.73 15.44
CA ALA A 523 -62.08 -3.26 15.21
C ALA A 523 -62.06 -2.57 13.85
N LYS A 524 -61.70 -1.29 13.81
CA LYS A 524 -61.69 -0.47 12.59
C LYS A 524 -60.44 0.41 12.52
N LEU A 525 -60.06 0.83 11.31
CA LEU A 525 -59.05 1.88 11.16
C LEU A 525 -59.62 3.18 11.75
N ALA A 526 -58.84 3.88 12.58
CA ALA A 526 -59.33 5.05 13.28
C ALA A 526 -59.55 6.22 12.31
N GLU A 527 -60.69 6.88 12.46
CA GLU A 527 -61.03 8.06 11.67
C GLU A 527 -60.03 9.19 11.99
N ASN A 528 -59.56 9.90 10.97
CA ASN A 528 -58.58 10.99 11.06
C ASN A 528 -57.15 10.61 11.53
N LEU A 529 -56.86 9.32 11.73
CA LEU A 529 -55.51 8.86 12.09
C LEU A 529 -54.97 7.90 11.02
N ILE A 530 -53.65 7.94 10.78
CA ILE A 530 -52.97 7.12 9.76
C ILE A 530 -52.32 5.91 10.46
N GLY A 531 -52.68 4.69 10.04
CA GLY A 531 -52.06 3.46 10.60
C GLY A 531 -52.38 3.15 12.06
N ILE A 532 -53.33 3.87 12.67
CA ILE A 532 -53.86 3.62 14.01
C ILE A 532 -55.27 3.03 13.89
N TYR A 533 -55.56 2.03 14.70
CA TYR A 533 -56.84 1.34 14.76
C TYR A 533 -57.57 1.68 16.05
N GLU A 534 -58.90 1.69 15.98
CA GLU A 534 -59.81 1.76 17.11
C GLU A 534 -60.43 0.38 17.33
N VAL A 535 -60.26 -0.17 18.54
CA VAL A 535 -60.86 -1.43 18.99
C VAL A 535 -61.91 -1.14 20.05
N GLN A 536 -63.17 -1.34 19.70
CA GLN A 536 -64.32 -1.21 20.58
C GLN A 536 -64.61 -2.56 21.24
N PHE A 537 -64.64 -2.60 22.57
CA PHE A 537 -64.98 -3.81 23.31
C PHE A 537 -65.81 -3.50 24.55
N LYS A 538 -66.60 -4.48 25.00
CA LYS A 538 -67.45 -4.37 26.18
C LYS A 538 -66.69 -4.77 27.43
N ILE A 539 -66.78 -3.96 28.48
CA ILE A 539 -66.31 -4.33 29.82
C ILE A 539 -67.31 -5.34 30.41
N PRO A 540 -66.88 -6.55 30.82
CA PRO A 540 -67.78 -7.54 31.42
C PRO A 540 -68.49 -6.98 32.66
N GLU A 541 -69.76 -7.37 32.85
CA GLU A 541 -70.57 -6.90 33.99
C GLU A 541 -70.02 -7.43 35.34
N ASP A 542 -69.34 -8.56 35.31
CA ASP A 542 -68.69 -9.23 36.43
C ASP A 542 -67.18 -8.96 36.52
N ALA A 543 -66.61 -8.09 35.66
CA ALA A 543 -65.18 -7.79 35.62
C ALA A 543 -64.67 -7.28 36.97
N ASN A 544 -63.59 -7.85 37.50
CA ASN A 544 -63.06 -7.42 38.79
C ASN A 544 -62.63 -5.93 38.78
N LEU A 545 -62.73 -5.25 39.93
CA LEU A 545 -62.48 -3.80 40.04
C LEU A 545 -60.99 -3.43 40.26
N GLY A 546 -60.56 -2.25 39.86
CA GLY A 546 -59.17 -1.78 39.97
C GLY A 546 -58.35 -2.03 38.69
N ASP A 547 -57.03 -1.92 38.78
CA ASP A 547 -56.12 -2.08 37.63
C ASP A 547 -56.08 -3.53 37.15
N ARG A 548 -56.63 -3.80 35.96
CA ARG A 548 -56.72 -5.13 35.36
C ARG A 548 -55.75 -5.31 34.19
N PRO A 549 -55.08 -6.46 34.04
CA PRO A 549 -54.29 -6.76 32.84
C PRO A 549 -55.17 -6.69 31.60
N LEU A 550 -54.68 -5.99 30.58
CA LEU A 550 -55.30 -5.84 29.27
C LEU A 550 -54.40 -6.49 28.22
N GLY A 551 -54.99 -7.37 27.41
CA GLY A 551 -54.33 -8.04 26.30
C GLY A 551 -55.04 -7.79 24.97
N LEU A 552 -54.27 -7.79 23.89
CA LEU A 552 -54.76 -7.68 22.51
C LEU A 552 -54.06 -8.74 21.67
N VAL A 553 -54.87 -9.53 20.94
CA VAL A 553 -54.40 -10.60 20.05
C VAL A 553 -55.06 -10.45 18.69
N VAL A 554 -54.29 -10.70 17.63
CA VAL A 554 -54.80 -10.74 16.26
C VAL A 554 -54.41 -12.07 15.63
N ALA A 555 -55.37 -12.76 15.03
CA ALA A 555 -55.08 -13.90 14.18
C ALA A 555 -54.58 -13.40 12.83
N GLY A 556 -53.32 -13.68 12.50
CA GLY A 556 -52.74 -13.32 11.20
C GLY A 556 -53.42 -14.06 10.06
N SER A 557 -53.18 -13.63 8.82
CA SER A 557 -53.66 -14.32 7.62
C SER A 557 -53.09 -15.73 7.45
N ASP A 558 -52.04 -16.07 8.20
CA ASP A 558 -51.44 -17.40 8.30
C ASP A 558 -52.13 -18.30 9.36
N GLY A 559 -53.17 -17.80 10.03
CA GLY A 559 -53.92 -18.50 11.07
C GLY A 559 -53.23 -18.54 12.43
N LYS A 560 -52.08 -17.87 12.61
CA LYS A 560 -51.35 -17.85 13.89
C LYS A 560 -51.75 -16.65 14.74
N PRO A 561 -51.73 -16.78 16.09
CA PRO A 561 -51.96 -15.65 16.96
C PRO A 561 -50.70 -14.77 17.08
N TYR A 562 -50.89 -13.46 16.94
CA TYR A 562 -49.89 -12.43 17.19
C TYR A 562 -50.34 -11.59 18.38
N TYR A 563 -49.43 -11.34 19.32
CA TYR A 563 -49.74 -10.72 20.60
C TYR A 563 -49.16 -9.30 20.66
N ALA A 564 -49.98 -8.36 21.10
CA ALA A 564 -49.47 -7.07 21.56
C ALA A 564 -48.76 -7.24 22.92
N GLN A 565 -48.05 -6.19 23.33
CA GLN A 565 -47.51 -6.13 24.69
C GLN A 565 -48.64 -6.07 25.72
N ALA A 566 -48.42 -6.65 26.90
CA ALA A 566 -49.39 -6.58 27.99
C ALA A 566 -49.52 -5.14 28.49
N SER A 567 -50.76 -4.71 28.75
CA SER A 567 -51.06 -3.39 29.30
C SER A 567 -52.00 -3.50 30.51
N LYS A 568 -52.54 -2.37 30.96
CA LYS A 568 -53.43 -2.28 32.13
C LYS A 568 -54.62 -1.37 31.87
N LEU A 569 -55.77 -1.75 32.41
CA LEU A 569 -57.03 -1.02 32.34
C LEU A 569 -57.69 -0.94 33.73
N PRO A 570 -57.82 0.26 34.33
CA PRO A 570 -58.63 0.46 35.52
C PRO A 570 -60.12 0.16 35.25
N VAL A 571 -60.72 -0.73 36.05
CA VAL A 571 -62.15 -1.08 35.98
C VAL A 571 -62.88 -0.63 37.26
N GLY A 572 -63.97 0.10 37.10
CA GLY A 572 -64.81 0.64 38.16
C GLY A 572 -66.17 -0.07 38.25
N PRO A 573 -66.97 0.25 39.28
CA PRO A 573 -68.31 -0.30 39.41
C PRO A 573 -69.18 0.06 38.20
N ALA A 574 -70.29 -0.67 38.04
CA ALA A 574 -71.35 -0.26 37.13
C ALA A 574 -71.88 1.12 37.54
N GLN A 575 -72.47 1.84 36.57
CA GLN A 575 -73.03 3.16 36.80
C GLN A 575 -74.24 3.13 37.73
#